data_AF-A0A7J8I4B5-F1
#
_entry.id   AF-A0A7J8I4B5-F1
#
_cell.length_a   1.000
_cell.length_b   1.000
_cell.length_c   1.000
_cell.angle_alpha   90.00
_cell.angle_beta   90.00
_cell.angle_gamma   90.00
#
_symmetry.space_group_name_H-M   'P 1'
#
loop_
_entity.id
_entity.type
_entity.pdbx_description
1 polymer ?
#
loop_
_entity_poly.entity_id
_entity_poly.type
_entity_poly.pdbx_seq_one_letter_code
_entity_poly.pdbx_strand_id
1 'polypeptide(L)'
;MAVKRREQALQDYRRLQAKVEKYEEKEKTGPVLAKLHQAREELRPVRDDFEAKNKQLLDEMPRFYNSRLDYFQPSFESLIRAQSPEQ
;
A
#
# COMPACT_ATOMS: atom_id res chain seq x y z
N MET A 1 8.68 -5.15 -5.10
CA MET A 1 7.47 -5.96 -5.35
C MET A 1 6.26 -5.50 -4.54
N ALA A 2 6.34 -5.29 -3.22
CA ALA A 2 5.21 -4.85 -2.38
C ALA A 2 4.74 -3.41 -2.69
N VAL A 3 5.66 -2.43 -2.78
CA VAL A 3 5.34 -1.04 -3.17
C VAL A 3 4.62 -0.99 -4.52
N LYS A 4 5.14 -1.72 -5.52
CA LYS A 4 4.51 -1.82 -6.86
C LYS A 4 3.10 -2.44 -6.80
N ARG A 5 2.88 -3.46 -5.96
CA ARG A 5 1.57 -4.08 -5.76
C ARG A 5 0.57 -3.14 -5.09
N ARG A 6 1.00 -2.37 -4.08
CA ARG A 6 0.18 -1.33 -3.45
C ARG A 6 -0.17 -0.23 -4.47
N GLU A 7 0.79 0.16 -5.31
CA GLU A 7 0.55 1.19 -6.33
C GLU A 7 -0.47 0.73 -7.37
N GLN A 8 -0.39 -0.53 -7.80
CA GLN A 8 -1.42 -1.13 -8.66
C GLN A 8 -2.80 -1.11 -7.99
N ALA A 9 -2.90 -1.55 -6.73
CA ALA A 9 -4.15 -1.52 -5.98
C ALA A 9 -4.72 -0.10 -5.82
N LEU A 10 -3.86 0.92 -5.66
CA LEU A 10 -4.27 2.32 -5.64
C LEU A 10 -4.88 2.77 -6.98
N GLN A 11 -4.27 2.39 -8.10
CA GLN A 11 -4.79 2.72 -9.42
C GLN A 11 -6.16 2.09 -9.66
N ASP A 12 -6.32 0.82 -9.29
CA ASP A 12 -7.60 0.10 -9.42
C ASP A 12 -8.69 0.71 -8.50
N TYR A 13 -8.34 1.04 -7.26
CA TYR A 13 -9.21 1.75 -6.33
C TYR A 13 -9.68 3.09 -6.90
N ARG A 14 -8.74 3.94 -7.35
CA ARG A 14 -9.06 5.26 -7.94
C ARG A 14 -9.98 5.16 -9.16
N ARG A 15 -9.76 4.15 -10.01
CA ARG A 15 -10.60 3.92 -11.19
C ARG A 15 -12.05 3.61 -10.80
N LEU A 16 -12.27 2.74 -9.83
CA LEU A 16 -13.62 2.39 -9.37
C LEU A 16 -14.24 3.50 -8.53
N GLN A 17 -13.45 4.22 -7.74
CA GLN A 17 -13.88 5.39 -6.98
C GLN A 17 -14.44 6.47 -7.93
N ALA A 18 -13.73 6.78 -9.02
CA ALA A 18 -14.21 7.72 -10.04
C ALA A 18 -15.52 7.24 -10.71
N LYS A 19 -15.71 5.92 -10.87
CA LYS A 19 -16.98 5.36 -11.37
C LYS A 19 -18.13 5.61 -10.39
N VAL A 20 -17.89 5.46 -9.08
CA VAL A 20 -18.89 5.76 -8.04
C VAL A 20 -19.23 7.25 -8.04
N GLU A 21 -18.23 8.12 -7.98
CA GLU A 21 -18.40 9.59 -8.00
C GLU A 21 -19.22 10.04 -9.22
N LYS A 22 -18.93 9.49 -10.41
CA LYS A 22 -19.70 9.75 -11.63
C LYS A 22 -21.18 9.38 -11.53
N TYR A 23 -21.56 8.37 -10.73
CA TYR A 23 -22.96 8.02 -10.51
C TYR A 23 -23.59 8.84 -9.37
N GLU A 24 -22.80 9.32 -8.41
CA GLU A 24 -23.26 10.21 -7.34
C GLU A 24 -23.62 11.61 -7.85
N GLU A 25 -22.89 12.11 -8.84
CA GLU A 25 -23.15 13.40 -9.50
C GLU A 25 -24.40 13.40 -10.39
N LYS A 26 -24.91 12.23 -10.76
CA LYS A 26 -26.09 12.11 -11.63
C LYS A 26 -27.39 12.30 -10.85
N GLU A 27 -28.45 12.69 -11.56
CA GLU A 27 -29.79 12.75 -10.97
C GLU A 27 -30.20 11.42 -10.35
N LYS A 28 -30.79 11.49 -9.15
CA LYS A 28 -31.18 10.35 -8.31
C LYS A 28 -32.46 9.67 -8.82
N THR A 29 -32.42 9.21 -10.06
CA THR A 29 -33.46 8.36 -10.64
C THR A 29 -33.28 6.91 -10.20
N GLY A 30 -34.36 6.11 -10.18
CA GLY A 30 -34.30 4.70 -9.79
C GLY A 30 -33.19 3.90 -10.49
N PRO A 31 -33.04 3.98 -11.82
CA PRO A 31 -31.96 3.30 -12.55
C PRO A 31 -30.55 3.76 -12.17
N VAL A 32 -30.36 5.05 -11.86
CA VAL A 32 -29.06 5.60 -11.43
C VAL A 32 -28.72 5.11 -10.03
N LEU A 33 -29.70 5.07 -9.12
CA LEU A 33 -29.51 4.55 -7.75
C LEU A 33 -29.11 3.07 -7.75
N ALA A 34 -29.72 2.25 -8.62
CA ALA A 34 -29.34 0.85 -8.78
C ALA A 34 -27.88 0.70 -9.26
N LYS A 35 -27.47 1.49 -10.26
CA LYS A 35 -26.09 1.48 -10.78
C LYS A 35 -25.08 2.00 -9.75
N LEU A 36 -25.45 3.02 -8.98
CA LEU A 36 -24.63 3.54 -7.88
C LEU A 36 -24.40 2.47 -6.81
N HIS A 37 -25.45 1.75 -6.43
CA HIS A 37 -25.34 0.67 -5.47
C HIS A 37 -24.40 -0.44 -5.97
N GLN A 38 -24.57 -0.88 -7.22
CA GLN A 38 -23.66 -1.86 -7.85
C GLN A 38 -22.22 -1.37 -7.88
N ALA A 39 -21.96 -0.12 -8.28
CA ALA A 39 -20.61 0.45 -8.31
C ALA A 39 -19.97 0.50 -6.92
N ARG A 40 -20.76 0.75 -5.87
CA ARG A 40 -20.28 0.73 -4.47
C ARG A 40 -19.97 -0.68 -3.96
N GLU A 41 -20.74 -1.69 -4.36
CA GLU A 41 -20.43 -3.09 -4.06
C GLU A 41 -19.14 -3.54 -4.77
N GLU A 42 -18.95 -3.15 -6.04
CA GLU A 42 -17.71 -3.44 -6.79
C GLU A 42 -16.48 -2.74 -6.20
N LEU A 43 -16.62 -1.50 -5.71
CA LEU A 43 -15.53 -0.73 -5.11
C LEU A 43 -15.04 -1.34 -3.79
N ARG A 44 -15.96 -1.89 -2.98
CA ARG A 44 -15.71 -2.33 -1.60
C ARG A 44 -14.50 -3.27 -1.47
N PRO A 45 -14.43 -4.42 -2.18
CA PRO A 45 -13.29 -5.33 -2.05
C PRO A 45 -11.97 -4.71 -2.56
N VAL A 46 -12.02 -3.81 -3.56
CA VAL A 46 -10.82 -3.15 -4.10
C VAL A 46 -10.28 -2.12 -3.13
N ARG A 47 -11.18 -1.40 -2.46
CA ARG A 47 -10.82 -0.48 -1.38
C ARG A 47 -10.16 -1.24 -0.22
N ASP A 48 -10.79 -2.32 0.25
CA ASP A 48 -10.27 -3.13 1.36
C ASP A 48 -8.87 -3.70 1.03
N ASP A 49 -8.67 -4.17 -0.21
CA ASP A 49 -7.39 -4.68 -0.67
C ASP A 49 -6.29 -3.59 -0.71
N PHE A 50 -6.62 -2.40 -1.20
CA PHE A 50 -5.71 -1.26 -1.17
C PHE A 50 -5.37 -0.85 0.26
N GLU A 51 -6.38 -0.71 1.13
CA GLU A 51 -6.20 -0.29 2.52
C GLU A 51 -5.33 -1.28 3.30
N ALA A 52 -5.56 -2.59 3.12
CA ALA A 52 -4.74 -3.65 3.72
C ALA A 52 -3.27 -3.56 3.29
N LYS A 53 -3.01 -3.47 1.98
CA LYS A 53 -1.64 -3.34 1.44
C LYS A 53 -0.97 -2.03 1.87
N ASN A 54 -1.73 -0.94 1.93
CA ASN A 54 -1.22 0.37 2.33
C ASN A 54 -0.85 0.37 3.82
N LYS A 55 -1.71 -0.19 4.68
CA LYS A 55 -1.42 -0.34 6.11
C LYS A 55 -0.19 -1.19 6.35
N GLN A 56 -0.08 -2.34 5.69
CA GLN A 56 1.08 -3.22 5.78
C GLN A 56 2.38 -2.46 5.48
N LEU A 57 2.44 -1.71 4.37
CA LEU A 57 3.63 -0.94 4.02
C LEU A 57 3.94 0.18 5.01
N LEU A 58 2.93 0.88 5.52
CA LEU A 58 3.13 1.92 6.53
C LEU A 58 3.67 1.36 7.84
N ASP A 59 3.30 0.14 8.21
CA ASP A 59 3.79 -0.54 9.41
C ASP A 59 5.20 -1.13 9.21
N GLU A 60 5.46 -1.75 8.06
CA GLU A 60 6.70 -2.49 7.79
C GLU A 60 7.86 -1.58 7.39
N MET A 61 7.62 -0.54 6.57
CA MET A 61 8.70 0.30 6.05
C MET A 61 9.53 1.00 7.14
N PRO A 62 8.92 1.58 8.20
CA PRO A 62 9.68 2.15 9.30
C PRO A 62 10.49 1.10 10.07
N ARG A 63 9.91 -0.09 10.29
CA ARG A 63 10.61 -1.20 10.97
C ARG A 63 11.82 -1.67 10.17
N PHE A 64 11.65 -1.85 8.87
CA PHE A 64 12.75 -2.20 7.97
C PHE A 64 13.86 -1.15 8.00
N TYR A 65 13.49 0.14 7.93
CA TYR A 65 14.48 1.21 8.01
C TYR A 65 15.22 1.24 9.34
N ASN A 66 14.53 1.01 10.46
CA ASN A 66 15.16 0.99 11.78
C ASN A 66 16.11 -0.20 11.95
N SER A 67 15.76 -1.38 11.42
CA SER A 67 16.61 -2.58 11.48
C SER A 67 17.95 -2.45 10.74
N ARG A 68 18.15 -1.37 9.96
CA ARG A 68 19.44 -1.11 9.29
C ARG A 68 20.59 -1.00 10.28
N LEU A 69 20.36 -0.43 11.47
CA LEU A 69 21.42 -0.26 12.46
C LEU A 69 21.84 -1.63 13.02
N ASP A 70 20.84 -2.44 13.38
CA ASP A 70 21.03 -3.82 13.85
C ASP A 70 21.77 -4.69 12.83
N TYR A 71 21.60 -4.41 11.53
CA TYR A 71 22.34 -5.09 10.47
C TYR A 71 23.75 -4.51 10.26
N PHE A 72 23.87 -3.20 10.03
CA PHE A 72 25.12 -2.59 9.58
C PHE A 72 26.15 -2.44 10.70
N GLN A 73 25.73 -2.18 11.94
CA GLN A 73 26.66 -1.99 13.05
C GLN A 73 27.53 -3.23 13.31
N PRO A 74 26.97 -4.43 13.58
CA PRO A 74 27.80 -5.61 13.81
C PRO A 74 28.55 -6.06 12.54
N SER A 75 27.96 -5.85 11.35
CA SER A 75 28.63 -6.14 10.08
C SER A 75 29.89 -5.29 9.90
N PHE A 76 29.81 -4.00 10.24
CA PHE A 76 30.92 -3.07 10.12
C PHE A 76 31.99 -3.32 11.19
N GLU A 77 31.59 -3.60 12.44
CA GLU A 77 32.53 -3.99 13.50
C GLU A 77 33.31 -5.26 13.13
N SER A 78 32.62 -6.26 12.56
CA SER A 78 33.26 -7.50 12.10
C SER A 78 34.24 -7.25 10.97
N LEU A 79 33.90 -6.35 10.04
CA LEU A 79 34.78 -5.95 8.94
C LEU A 79 36.04 -5.27 9.45
N ILE A 80 35.93 -4.34 10.41
CA ILE A 80 37.08 -3.66 11.01
C ILE A 80 38.00 -4.67 11.70
N ARG A 81 37.44 -5.61 12.47
CA ARG A 81 38.23 -6.65 13.16
C ARG A 81 38.97 -7.55 12.18
N ALA A 82 38.34 -7.94 11.08
CA ALA A 82 38.97 -8.78 10.06
C ALA A 82 40.14 -8.07 9.34
N GLN A 83 40.14 -6.74 9.28
CA GLN A 83 41.16 -5.95 8.58
C GLN A 83 42.22 -5.34 9.50
N SER A 84 41.97 -5.30 10.81
CA SER A 84 42.94 -4.81 11.79
C SER A 84 43.79 -6.01 12.24
N PRO A 85 45.05 -6.16 11.78
CA PRO A 85 45.90 -7.25 12.24
C PRO A 85 46.05 -7.17 13.76
N GLU A 86 45.81 -8.29 14.44
CA GLU A 86 46.06 -8.42 15.88
C GLU A 86 47.50 -7.96 16.17
N GLN A 87 47.65 -6.96 17.05
CA GLN A 87 48.94 -6.60 17.66
C GLN A 87 49.13 -7.43 18.93
#